data_AF-A0A6I9NF76-F1
#
_entry.id   AF-A0A6I9NF76-F1
#
_cell.length_a   1.000
_cell.length_b   1.000
_cell.length_c   1.000
_cell.angle_alpha   90.00
_cell.angle_beta   90.00
_cell.angle_gamma   90.00
#
_symmetry.space_group_name_H-M   'P 1'
#
loop_
_entity.id
_entity.type
_entity.pdbx_description
1 polymer ?
#
loop_
_entity_poly.entity_id
_entity_poly.type
_entity_poly.pdbx_seq_one_letter_code
_entity_poly.pdbx_strand_id
1 'polypeptide(L)'
;MAFLQSGERREVCHYLYVSWPDFGVPKCATAMLDFREHVLRRREAAVQSLGSSWTGPPGGPPVVVHCSAGIGRTGTFCTLDICLSRLEDIGSVDIRQTVRRMRTQRAFSIQTWDQYYFCYTAVIEYAQRNGKLSPVQWSDSDLETDSE
;
A
#
# COMPACT_ATOMS: atom_id res chain seq x y z
N MET A 1 -26.97 0.95 10.19
CA MET A 1 -26.90 -0.39 10.80
C MET A 1 -27.43 -1.40 9.78
N ALA A 2 -26.57 -2.23 9.19
CA ALA A 2 -27.02 -3.38 8.39
C ALA A 2 -27.06 -4.58 9.33
N PHE A 3 -28.25 -5.07 9.66
CA PHE A 3 -28.43 -6.24 10.51
C PHE A 3 -28.18 -7.50 9.68
N LEU A 4 -27.15 -8.28 10.04
CA LEU A 4 -27.02 -9.66 9.57
C LEU A 4 -27.91 -10.55 10.45
N GLN A 5 -28.70 -11.40 9.81
CA GLN A 5 -29.77 -12.22 10.39
C GLN A 5 -29.29 -13.33 11.36
N SER A 6 -28.00 -13.45 11.62
CA SER A 6 -27.38 -14.57 12.35
C SER A 6 -27.14 -14.31 13.85
N GLY A 7 -27.29 -13.08 14.34
CA GLY A 7 -26.91 -12.71 15.71
C GLY A 7 -25.39 -12.72 15.95
N GLU A 8 -24.59 -13.04 14.93
CA GLU A 8 -23.12 -13.01 14.99
C GLU A 8 -22.62 -11.58 15.17
N ARG A 9 -21.54 -11.43 15.95
CA ARG A 9 -20.80 -10.18 16.11
C ARG A 9 -19.40 -10.36 15.57
N ARG A 10 -18.92 -9.37 14.84
CA ARG A 10 -17.55 -9.32 14.31
C ARG A 10 -16.95 -7.97 14.64
N GLU A 11 -15.73 -7.99 15.16
CA GLU A 11 -14.95 -6.77 15.34
C GLU A 11 -14.33 -6.37 14.00
N VAL A 12 -14.44 -5.08 13.65
CA VAL A 12 -13.84 -4.51 12.45
C VAL A 12 -13.01 -3.31 12.86
N CYS A 13 -11.75 -3.27 12.45
CA CYS A 13 -10.91 -2.08 12.61
C CYS A 13 -10.87 -1.28 11.32
N HIS A 14 -11.07 0.02 11.45
CA HIS A 14 -11.09 0.96 10.33
C HIS A 14 -9.92 1.94 10.46
N TYR A 15 -9.03 1.92 9.47
CA TYR A 15 -7.87 2.80 9.39
C TYR A 15 -8.12 3.91 8.38
N LEU A 16 -7.86 5.17 8.78
CA LEU A 16 -7.94 6.33 7.91
C LEU A 16 -6.55 6.95 7.75
N TYR A 17 -6.02 6.93 6.53
CA TYR A 17 -4.81 7.66 6.20
C TYR A 17 -5.13 9.13 5.91
N VAL A 18 -4.69 10.03 6.80
CA VAL A 18 -5.03 11.46 6.75
C VAL A 18 -3.95 12.34 6.09
N SER A 19 -2.77 11.78 5.82
CA SER A 19 -1.61 12.55 5.33
C SER A 19 -1.49 12.56 3.80
N TRP A 20 -2.53 12.14 3.07
CA TRP A 20 -2.56 12.29 1.61
C TRP A 20 -3.00 13.71 1.25
N PRO A 21 -2.22 14.50 0.48
CA PRO A 21 -2.57 15.88 0.14
C PRO A 21 -3.75 15.98 -0.85
N ASP A 22 -4.41 17.12 -0.90
CA ASP A 22 -5.51 17.32 -1.85
C ASP A 22 -5.04 17.25 -3.31
N PHE A 23 -3.82 17.73 -3.58
CA PHE A 23 -3.19 17.71 -4.90
C PHE A 23 -1.91 16.88 -4.90
N GLY A 24 -1.72 16.09 -5.96
CA GLY A 24 -0.53 15.26 -6.16
C GLY A 24 -0.40 14.08 -5.18
N VAL A 25 0.82 13.88 -4.69
CA VAL A 25 1.25 12.79 -3.81
C VAL A 25 2.01 13.32 -2.60
N PRO A 26 2.13 12.55 -1.49
CA PRO A 26 3.00 12.92 -0.38
C PRO A 26 4.44 13.19 -0.83
N LYS A 27 5.07 14.24 -0.28
CA LYS A 27 6.47 14.58 -0.57
C LYS A 27 7.47 13.58 0.01
N CYS A 28 7.11 12.92 1.11
CA CYS A 28 7.87 11.82 1.70
C CYS A 28 6.94 10.63 1.96
N ALA A 29 7.52 9.44 1.99
CA ALA A 29 6.78 8.21 2.22
C ALA A 29 6.57 7.90 3.71
N THR A 30 7.20 8.62 4.65
CA THR A 30 7.15 8.34 6.10
C THR A 30 5.78 7.90 6.59
N ALA A 31 4.80 8.79 6.46
CA ALA A 31 3.47 8.56 7.02
C ALA A 31 2.77 7.37 6.33
N MET A 32 3.02 7.15 5.04
CA MET A 32 2.49 6.01 4.30
C MET A 32 3.11 4.68 4.75
N LEU A 33 4.43 4.67 5.00
CA LEU A 33 5.16 3.50 5.48
C LEU A 33 4.72 3.12 6.90
N ASP A 34 4.59 4.10 7.79
CA ASP A 34 4.10 3.90 9.16
C ASP A 34 2.65 3.42 9.15
N PHE A 35 1.80 4.04 8.32
CA PHE A 35 0.41 3.62 8.13
C PHE A 35 0.31 2.16 7.66
N ARG A 36 1.11 1.78 6.66
CA ARG A 36 1.20 0.39 6.19
C ARG A 36 1.59 -0.54 7.33
N GLU A 37 2.61 -0.19 8.11
CA GLU A 37 3.08 -1.01 9.22
C GLU A 37 1.97 -1.25 10.27
N HIS A 38 1.19 -0.22 10.60
CA HIS A 38 0.03 -0.37 11.47
C HIS A 38 -1.04 -1.29 10.89
N VAL A 39 -1.35 -1.19 9.59
CA VAL A 39 -2.29 -2.07 8.91
C VAL A 39 -1.80 -3.53 8.93
N LEU A 40 -0.51 -3.75 8.66
CA LEU A 40 0.10 -5.09 8.70
C LEU A 40 -0.01 -5.73 10.09
N ARG A 41 0.43 -5.02 11.13
CA ARG A 41 0.33 -5.51 12.51
C ARG A 41 -1.10 -5.87 12.89
N ARG A 42 -2.08 -5.03 12.50
CA ARG A 42 -3.49 -5.33 12.80
C ARG A 42 -4.01 -6.53 12.02
N ARG A 43 -3.63 -6.66 10.75
CA ARG A 43 -3.97 -7.82 9.92
C ARG A 43 -3.43 -9.09 10.56
N GLU A 44 -2.15 -9.13 10.91
CA GLU A 44 -1.51 -10.28 11.55
C GLU A 44 -2.21 -10.68 12.85
N ALA A 45 -2.48 -9.72 13.74
CA ALA A 45 -3.23 -9.97 14.97
C ALA A 45 -4.65 -10.50 14.69
N ALA A 46 -5.33 -9.97 13.66
CA ALA A 46 -6.64 -10.47 13.25
C ALA A 46 -6.57 -11.93 12.77
N VAL A 47 -5.59 -12.27 11.94
CA VAL A 47 -5.39 -13.64 11.44
C VAL A 47 -5.10 -14.61 12.56
N GLN A 48 -4.21 -14.23 13.47
CA GLN A 48 -3.90 -15.03 14.66
C GLN A 48 -5.16 -15.27 15.51
N SER A 49 -6.02 -14.26 15.68
CA SER A 49 -7.25 -14.39 16.46
C SER A 49 -8.31 -15.32 15.85
N LEU A 50 -8.28 -15.53 14.52
CA LEU A 50 -9.17 -16.50 13.88
C LEU A 50 -8.78 -17.95 14.22
N GLY A 51 -7.50 -18.19 14.50
CA GLY A 51 -6.98 -19.51 14.90
C GLY A 51 -7.35 -20.62 13.91
N SER A 52 -7.62 -21.82 14.45
CA SER A 52 -7.98 -23.00 13.66
C SER A 52 -9.37 -22.94 13.00
N SER A 53 -10.19 -21.94 13.33
CA SER A 53 -11.51 -21.77 12.71
C SER A 53 -11.43 -21.23 11.28
N TRP A 54 -10.29 -20.64 10.91
CA TRP A 54 -10.07 -20.09 9.58
C TRP A 54 -9.75 -21.18 8.57
N THR A 55 -10.55 -21.25 7.50
CA THR A 55 -10.41 -22.23 6.41
C THR A 55 -10.04 -21.59 5.07
N GLY A 56 -9.78 -20.28 5.04
CA GLY A 56 -9.38 -19.54 3.83
C GLY A 56 -7.86 -19.45 3.64
N PRO A 57 -7.38 -18.51 2.80
CA PRO A 57 -5.96 -18.31 2.54
C PRO A 57 -5.12 -18.10 3.80
N PRO A 58 -3.86 -18.58 3.88
CA PRO A 58 -3.05 -18.51 5.11
C PRO A 58 -2.81 -17.08 5.63
N GLY A 59 -2.86 -16.09 4.74
CA GLY A 59 -2.76 -14.66 5.09
C GLY A 59 -4.04 -14.03 5.65
N GLY A 60 -5.08 -14.83 5.90
CA GLY A 60 -6.35 -14.38 6.45
C GLY A 60 -7.38 -13.88 5.42
N PRO A 61 -8.49 -13.32 5.91
CA PRO A 61 -9.47 -12.66 5.06
C PRO A 61 -8.87 -11.41 4.39
N PRO A 62 -9.42 -10.98 3.23
CA PRO A 62 -8.92 -9.81 2.52
C PRO A 62 -9.07 -8.52 3.33
N VAL A 63 -8.08 -7.63 3.23
CA VAL A 63 -8.19 -6.25 3.74
C VAL A 63 -8.94 -5.40 2.71
N VAL A 64 -10.00 -4.73 3.14
CA VAL A 64 -10.72 -3.77 2.30
C VAL A 64 -9.93 -2.46 2.25
N VAL A 65 -9.51 -2.06 1.05
CA VAL A 65 -8.82 -0.78 0.82
C VAL A 65 -9.65 0.03 -0.17
N HIS A 66 -9.96 1.27 0.17
CA HIS A 66 -10.71 2.16 -0.72
C HIS A 66 -10.13 3.57 -0.74
N CYS A 67 -10.53 4.34 -1.76
CA CYS A 67 -10.34 5.78 -1.82
C CYS A 67 -11.65 6.39 -2.34
N SER A 68 -11.59 7.35 -3.27
CA SER A 68 -12.80 7.83 -3.97
C SER A 68 -13.28 6.79 -5.00
N ALA A 69 -12.52 6.57 -6.09
CA ALA A 69 -12.85 5.58 -7.13
C ALA A 69 -12.24 4.18 -6.90
N GLY A 70 -11.44 4.01 -5.85
CA GLY A 70 -10.77 2.75 -5.52
C GLY A 70 -9.73 2.31 -6.56
N ILE A 71 -9.00 3.26 -7.17
CA ILE A 71 -7.98 2.97 -8.21
C ILE A 71 -6.64 3.71 -7.97
N GLY A 72 -6.65 5.01 -7.66
CA GLY A 72 -5.42 5.81 -7.51
C GLY A 72 -4.68 5.55 -6.20
N ARG A 73 -5.14 6.17 -5.10
CA ARG A 73 -4.58 5.97 -3.75
C ARG A 73 -4.64 4.50 -3.30
N THR A 74 -5.74 3.81 -3.61
CA THR A 74 -5.89 2.36 -3.38
C THR A 74 -4.81 1.56 -4.11
N GLY A 75 -4.62 1.79 -5.42
CA GLY A 75 -3.58 1.11 -6.17
C GLY A 75 -2.18 1.43 -5.64
N THR A 76 -1.95 2.66 -5.20
CA THR A 76 -0.66 3.08 -4.61
C THR A 76 -0.37 2.29 -3.34
N PHE A 77 -1.32 2.26 -2.41
CA PHE A 77 -1.18 1.50 -1.16
C PHE A 77 -0.95 0.00 -1.43
N CYS A 78 -1.76 -0.63 -2.28
CA CYS A 78 -1.61 -2.04 -2.63
C CYS A 78 -0.27 -2.35 -3.33
N THR A 79 0.20 -1.46 -4.22
CA THR A 79 1.50 -1.62 -4.89
C THR A 79 2.62 -1.61 -3.86
N LEU A 80 2.63 -0.62 -2.96
CA LEU A 80 3.61 -0.53 -1.89
C LEU A 80 3.55 -1.75 -0.99
N ASP A 81 2.36 -2.22 -0.63
CA ASP A 81 2.23 -3.38 0.24
C ASP A 81 2.83 -4.65 -0.36
N ILE A 82 2.57 -4.91 -1.64
CA ILE A 82 3.12 -6.06 -2.37
C ILE A 82 4.64 -5.92 -2.53
N CYS A 83 5.09 -4.74 -3.00
CA CYS A 83 6.50 -4.49 -3.29
C CYS A 83 7.38 -4.56 -2.04
N LEU A 84 6.93 -3.97 -0.93
CA LEU A 84 7.69 -3.95 0.32
C LEU A 84 7.70 -5.33 1.00
N SER A 85 6.59 -6.07 0.96
CA SER A 85 6.60 -7.47 1.44
C SER A 85 7.60 -8.31 0.65
N ARG A 86 7.59 -8.19 -0.68
CA ARG A 86 8.53 -8.92 -1.55
C ARG A 86 10.00 -8.51 -1.31
N LEU A 87 10.24 -7.23 -1.06
CA LEU A 87 11.58 -6.74 -0.73
C LEU A 87 12.09 -7.35 0.59
N GLU A 88 11.24 -7.48 1.61
CA GLU A 88 11.60 -8.15 2.86
C GLU A 88 11.79 -9.67 2.67
N ASP A 89 10.88 -10.33 1.96
CA ASP A 89 10.87 -11.79 1.82
C ASP A 89 12.03 -12.31 0.97
N ILE A 90 12.32 -11.65 -0.15
CA ILE A 90 13.26 -12.16 -1.17
C ILE A 90 14.22 -11.11 -1.71
N GLY A 91 14.32 -9.93 -1.10
CA GLY A 91 15.31 -8.92 -1.45
C GLY A 91 15.15 -8.28 -2.84
N SER A 92 13.98 -8.43 -3.48
CA SER A 92 13.75 -7.92 -4.84
C SER A 92 12.38 -7.26 -4.99
N VAL A 93 12.29 -6.29 -5.89
CA VAL A 93 11.06 -5.54 -6.17
C VAL A 93 10.93 -5.24 -7.66
N ASP A 94 9.70 -5.29 -8.18
CA ASP A 94 9.37 -4.88 -9.55
C ASP A 94 8.03 -4.14 -9.55
N ILE A 95 8.10 -2.82 -9.48
CA ILE A 95 6.92 -1.95 -9.40
C ILE A 95 6.11 -2.02 -10.70
N ARG A 96 6.80 -2.01 -11.86
CA ARG A 96 6.15 -2.07 -13.17
C ARG A 96 5.30 -3.33 -13.29
N GLN A 97 5.90 -4.48 -13.00
CA GLN A 97 5.20 -5.76 -13.11
C GLN A 97 4.11 -5.90 -12.04
N THR A 98 4.32 -5.37 -10.85
CA THR A 98 3.30 -5.32 -9.79
C THR A 98 2.07 -4.54 -10.24
N VAL A 99 2.26 -3.30 -10.73
CA VAL A 99 1.17 -2.46 -11.24
C VAL A 99 0.49 -3.10 -12.45
N ARG A 100 1.25 -3.67 -13.39
CA ARG A 100 0.69 -4.37 -14.55
C ARG A 100 -0.22 -5.53 -14.13
N ARG A 101 0.20 -6.34 -13.16
CA ARG A 101 -0.59 -7.46 -12.63
C ARG A 101 -1.79 -6.98 -11.83
N MET A 102 -1.66 -5.95 -11.00
CA MET A 102 -2.80 -5.39 -10.28
C MET A 102 -3.87 -4.89 -11.25
N ARG A 103 -3.47 -4.26 -12.36
CA ARG A 103 -4.41 -3.77 -13.39
C ARG A 103 -5.22 -4.88 -14.07
N THR A 104 -4.79 -6.14 -14.02
CA THR A 104 -5.61 -7.27 -14.53
C THR A 104 -6.70 -7.71 -13.55
N GLN A 105 -6.64 -7.29 -12.29
CA GLN A 105 -7.65 -7.62 -11.26
C GLN A 105 -8.49 -6.39 -10.88
N ARG A 106 -7.85 -5.22 -10.80
CA ARG A 106 -8.48 -3.92 -10.55
C ARG A 106 -8.04 -2.95 -11.64
N ALA A 107 -8.86 -2.87 -12.69
CA ALA A 107 -8.60 -2.00 -13.84
C ALA A 107 -8.29 -0.56 -13.41
N PHE A 108 -7.40 0.09 -14.15
CA PHE A 108 -6.97 1.47 -13.93
C PHE A 108 -6.22 1.75 -12.61
N SER A 109 -5.82 0.74 -11.84
CA SER A 109 -4.98 0.92 -10.64
C SER A 109 -3.72 1.75 -10.92
N ILE A 110 -3.44 2.73 -10.05
CA ILE A 110 -2.48 3.83 -10.27
C ILE A 110 -2.94 4.77 -11.40
N GLN A 111 -3.50 5.92 -11.03
CA GLN A 111 -4.20 6.81 -11.96
C GLN A 111 -3.29 7.88 -12.58
N THR A 112 -2.27 8.34 -11.87
CA THR A 112 -1.38 9.42 -12.32
C THR A 112 0.08 8.98 -12.36
N TRP A 113 0.90 9.71 -13.13
CA TRP A 113 2.35 9.54 -13.14
C TRP A 113 2.96 9.75 -11.75
N ASP A 114 2.52 10.78 -11.03
CA ASP A 114 3.00 11.06 -9.67
C ASP A 114 2.78 9.88 -8.73
N GLN A 115 1.64 9.19 -8.81
CA GLN A 115 1.37 8.00 -8.00
C GLN A 115 2.29 6.84 -8.36
N TYR A 116 2.56 6.66 -9.65
CA TYR A 116 3.46 5.62 -10.13
C TYR A 116 4.90 5.91 -9.69
N TYR A 117 5.37 7.14 -9.87
CA TYR A 117 6.70 7.60 -9.43
C TYR A 117 6.85 7.53 -7.92
N PHE A 118 5.82 7.94 -7.16
CA PHE A 118 5.80 7.84 -5.70
C PHE A 118 5.99 6.39 -5.22
N CYS A 119 5.51 5.39 -5.96
CA CYS A 119 5.78 3.99 -5.61
C CYS A 119 7.28 3.67 -5.62
N TYR A 120 8.05 4.24 -6.56
CA TYR A 120 9.50 4.05 -6.63
C TYR A 120 10.21 4.77 -5.50
N THR A 121 9.91 6.06 -5.31
CA THR A 121 10.58 6.86 -4.27
C THR A 121 10.27 6.32 -2.87
N ALA A 122 9.04 5.87 -2.61
CA ALA A 122 8.67 5.28 -1.33
C ALA A 122 9.36 3.94 -1.04
N VAL A 123 9.57 3.09 -2.06
CA VAL A 123 10.33 1.84 -1.89
C VAL A 123 11.80 2.12 -1.61
N ILE A 124 12.39 3.13 -2.28
CA ILE A 124 13.78 3.55 -2.05
C ILE A 124 13.94 4.12 -0.64
N GLU A 125 13.02 5.00 -0.23
CA GLU A 125 13.00 5.59 1.11
C GLU A 125 12.87 4.50 2.19
N TYR A 126 12.01 3.50 1.97
CA TYR A 126 11.91 2.34 2.85
C TYR A 126 13.23 1.54 2.91
N ALA A 127 13.85 1.26 1.76
CA ALA A 127 15.11 0.52 1.71
C ALA A 127 16.24 1.25 2.46
N GLN A 128 16.32 2.58 2.34
CA GLN A 128 17.28 3.41 3.06
C GLN A 128 17.06 3.38 4.57
N ARG A 129 15.81 3.55 5.02
CA ARG A 129 15.45 3.49 6.44
C ARG A 129 15.80 2.17 7.10
N ASN A 130 15.71 1.07 6.34
CA ASN A 130 15.97 -0.29 6.83
C ASN A 130 17.39 -0.78 6.50
N GLY A 131 18.31 0.13 6.12
CA GLY A 131 19.71 -0.19 5.86
C GLY A 131 19.95 -1.13 4.67
N LYS A 132 18.96 -1.31 3.79
CA LYS A 132 19.06 -2.16 2.59
C LYS A 132 19.65 -1.43 1.39
N LEU A 133 19.70 -0.10 1.44
CA LEU A 133 20.27 0.75 0.42
C LEU A 133 21.03 1.91 1.06
N SER A 134 22.20 2.25 0.54
CA SER A 134 22.91 3.46 0.96
C SER A 134 22.09 4.72 0.63
N PRO A 135 22.27 5.83 1.38
CA PRO A 135 21.66 7.10 1.03
C PRO A 135 21.97 7.45 -0.44
N VAL A 136 20.92 7.68 -1.22
CA VAL A 136 21.01 8.09 -2.62
C VAL A 136 20.90 9.61 -2.64
N GLN A 137 21.94 10.29 -3.12
CA GLN A 137 21.83 11.69 -3.49
C GLN A 137 21.14 11.75 -4.86
N TRP A 138 19.91 12.25 -4.87
CA TRP A 138 19.23 12.58 -6.10
C TRP A 138 19.90 13.85 -6.66
N SER A 139 20.47 13.77 -7.86
CA SER A 139 20.82 14.99 -8.57
C SER A 139 19.51 15.60 -9.06
N ASP A 140 19.18 16.79 -8.56
CA ASP A 140 18.04 17.60 -9.03
C ASP A 140 18.28 18.14 -10.45
N SER A 141 18.75 17.31 -11.37
CA SER A 141 18.82 17.65 -12.79
C SER A 141 17.44 17.41 -13.40
N ASP A 142 16.64 18.46 -13.34
CA ASP A 142 15.58 18.84 -14.27
C ASP A 142 14.42 17.86 -14.48
N LEU A 143 13.41 18.00 -13.62
CA LEU A 143 12.02 17.81 -14.03
C LEU A 143 11.32 19.17 -13.92
N GLU A 144 11.72 20.12 -14.76
CA GLU A 144 10.79 21.16 -15.19
C GLU A 144 9.67 20.45 -15.94
N THR A 145 8.57 20.15 -15.24
CA THR A 145 7.33 19.76 -15.89
C THR A 145 6.79 20.99 -16.58
N ASP A 146 6.91 21.03 -17.92
CA ASP A 146 6.13 21.92 -18.76
C ASP A 146 4.65 21.70 -18.43
N SER A 147 4.10 22.61 -17.64
CA SER A 147 2.68 22.75 -17.42
C SER A 147 2.12 23.61 -18.56
N GLU A 148 1.56 22.95 -19.58
CA GLU A 148 0.50 23.51 -20.43
C GLU A 148 -0.88 23.02 -19.97
#